data_AF-V4SMW7-F1
#
_entry.id   AF-V4SMW7-F1
#
_cell.length_a   1.000
_cell.length_b   1.000
_cell.length_c   1.000
_cell.angle_alpha   90.00
_cell.angle_beta   90.00
_cell.angle_gamma   90.00
#
_symmetry.space_group_name_H-M   'P 1'
#
loop_
_entity.id
_entity.type
_entity.pdbx_description
1 polymer ?
#
loop_
_entity_poly.entity_id
_entity_poly.type
_entity_poly.pdbx_seq_one_letter_code
_entity_poly.pdbx_strand_id
1 'polypeptide(L)'
;MGIKSDDEKQTYTVDEAIVTMGFGKFQLCVLAYAGMGWISEAMEMMLLSFVGPAVQSLWHLSPNQESLITSVVFAGMLVGAYSWGIVSDNFGRRKGFLITAIVTSAAGLLSAFAPNYYLLLFFRCLVGLGLGGGPVLASWFLEFIPAPNRGFWMVIFQTFWTVGTILEAGIAWLVMPRLGWRWLLGLSAFPSSLLLLLYSVTPESPRYLCLKGRTAEARHVLEKIAKINGTKLPSGNLVSDWEHELQNKSLLSSSSNEDDTTPTEMERDEDSISEAKEMKSEDSTSTLANSNMGGITALLMLLSPELIKSTLLL
;
A
#
# COMPACT_ATOMS: atom_id res chain seq x y z
N MET A 1 36.78 -24.13 -30.16
CA MET A 1 36.55 -22.72 -29.83
C MET A 1 35.05 -22.50 -29.84
N GLY A 2 34.38 -22.88 -28.75
CA GLY A 2 32.92 -22.78 -28.64
C GLY A 2 32.56 -21.37 -28.23
N ILE A 3 31.91 -20.64 -29.13
CA ILE A 3 31.21 -19.40 -28.79
C ILE A 3 30.03 -19.86 -27.92
N LYS A 4 30.20 -19.87 -26.60
CA LYS A 4 29.06 -19.85 -25.68
C LYS A 4 28.33 -18.55 -25.99
N SER A 5 27.11 -18.68 -26.47
CA SER A 5 26.17 -17.58 -26.61
C SER A 5 25.93 -16.98 -25.22
N ASP A 6 26.59 -15.87 -24.91
CA ASP A 6 26.34 -14.98 -23.75
C ASP A 6 24.98 -14.27 -23.84
N ASP A 7 23.99 -14.92 -24.45
CA ASP A 7 22.61 -14.44 -24.65
C ASP A 7 21.65 -15.17 -23.68
N GLU A 8 22.16 -15.57 -22.51
CA GLU A 8 21.30 -15.73 -21.33
C GLU A 8 20.66 -14.37 -21.10
N LYS A 9 19.42 -14.21 -21.58
CA LYS A 9 18.59 -13.03 -21.35
C LYS A 9 18.59 -12.74 -19.86
N GLN A 10 19.47 -11.84 -19.41
CA GLN A 10 19.48 -11.42 -18.02
C GLN A 10 18.07 -10.92 -17.71
N THR A 11 17.42 -11.54 -16.73
CA THR A 11 16.12 -11.09 -16.24
C THR A 11 16.36 -10.41 -14.91
N TYR A 12 15.57 -9.38 -14.62
CA TYR A 12 15.63 -8.71 -13.32
C TYR A 12 14.23 -8.37 -12.82
N THR A 13 14.08 -8.31 -11.51
CA THR A 13 12.83 -7.96 -10.82
C THR A 13 12.72 -6.46 -10.55
N VAL A 14 11.52 -6.00 -10.20
CA VAL A 14 11.31 -4.58 -9.81
C VAL A 14 12.13 -4.24 -8.56
N ASP A 15 12.19 -5.16 -7.58
CA ASP A 15 12.93 -4.96 -6.35
C ASP A 15 14.45 -4.86 -6.62
N GLU A 16 15.01 -5.70 -7.49
CA GLU A 16 16.42 -5.62 -7.91
C GLU A 16 16.75 -4.32 -8.65
N ALA A 17 15.86 -3.86 -9.53
CA ALA A 17 16.03 -2.60 -10.22
C ALA A 17 16.06 -1.42 -9.23
N ILE A 18 15.13 -1.39 -8.27
CA ILE A 18 15.06 -0.33 -7.26
C ILE A 18 16.27 -0.37 -6.33
N VAL A 19 16.73 -1.57 -5.93
CA VAL A 19 17.93 -1.73 -5.10
C VAL A 19 19.18 -1.26 -5.85
N THR A 20 19.33 -1.61 -7.12
CA THR A 20 20.46 -1.21 -7.97
C THR A 20 20.48 0.30 -8.21
N MET A 21 19.31 0.92 -8.41
CA MET A 21 19.20 2.37 -8.57
C MET A 21 19.39 3.13 -7.26
N GLY A 22 19.20 2.47 -6.11
CA GLY A 22 19.33 3.06 -4.78
C GLY A 22 18.32 4.16 -4.49
N PHE A 23 18.50 4.84 -3.35
CA PHE A 23 17.72 6.01 -2.96
C PHE A 23 18.34 7.27 -3.57
N GLY A 24 17.62 7.95 -4.46
CA GLY A 24 18.09 9.16 -5.13
C GLY A 24 17.07 10.31 -5.11
N LYS A 25 17.25 11.26 -6.01
CA LYS A 25 16.41 12.47 -6.12
C LYS A 25 14.95 12.14 -6.35
N PHE A 26 14.67 11.08 -7.12
CA PHE A 26 13.30 10.63 -7.37
C PHE A 26 12.61 10.19 -6.07
N GLN A 27 13.26 9.35 -5.27
CA GLN A 27 12.69 8.87 -4.00
C GLN A 27 12.53 10.01 -3.00
N LEU A 28 13.40 11.03 -3.02
CA LEU A 28 13.20 12.24 -2.23
C LEU A 28 11.95 13.03 -2.66
N CYS A 29 11.69 13.14 -3.97
CA CYS A 29 10.45 13.75 -4.47
C CYS A 29 9.20 12.94 -4.08
N VAL A 30 9.26 11.60 -4.16
CA VAL A 30 8.18 10.71 -3.72
C VAL A 30 7.96 10.85 -2.20
N LEU A 31 9.03 10.92 -1.41
CA LEU A 31 8.98 11.15 0.04
C LEU A 31 8.32 12.50 0.36
N ALA A 32 8.72 13.58 -0.33
CA ALA A 32 8.13 14.90 -0.11
C ALA A 32 6.63 14.92 -0.46
N TYR A 33 6.24 14.25 -1.55
CA TYR A 33 4.84 14.14 -1.96
C TYR A 33 4.02 13.30 -0.96
N ALA A 34 4.49 12.09 -0.63
CA ALA A 34 3.82 11.23 0.33
C ALA A 34 3.76 11.88 1.72
N GLY A 35 4.85 12.51 2.16
CA GLY A 35 4.95 13.21 3.43
C GLY A 35 3.96 14.38 3.53
N MET A 36 3.70 15.10 2.43
CA MET A 36 2.63 16.11 2.39
C MET A 36 1.24 15.50 2.61
N GLY A 37 0.98 14.32 2.03
CA GLY A 37 -0.26 13.59 2.29
C GLY A 37 -0.37 13.13 3.74
N TRP A 38 0.74 12.67 4.33
CA TRP A 38 0.81 12.29 5.73
C TRP A 38 0.60 13.47 6.69
N ILE A 39 1.17 14.65 6.36
CA ILE A 39 0.87 15.91 7.05
C ILE A 39 -0.63 16.21 6.98
N SER A 40 -1.22 16.13 5.78
CA SER A 40 -2.64 16.43 5.59
C SER A 40 -3.55 15.51 6.40
N GLU A 41 -3.24 14.22 6.45
CA GLU A 41 -3.98 13.24 7.23
C GLU A 41 -3.86 13.51 8.73
N ALA A 42 -2.64 13.80 9.21
CA ALA A 42 -2.39 14.14 10.60
C ALA A 42 -3.11 15.44 11.02
N MET A 43 -3.17 16.44 10.14
CA MET A 43 -3.91 17.67 10.38
C MET A 43 -5.41 17.41 10.52
N GLU A 44 -6.01 16.66 9.60
CA GLU A 44 -7.44 16.31 9.68
C GLU A 44 -7.78 15.50 10.94
N MET A 45 -6.88 14.62 11.38
CA MET A 45 -7.04 13.86 12.62
C MET A 45 -6.94 14.74 13.87
N MET A 46 -5.98 15.66 13.90
CA MET A 46 -5.80 16.59 15.02
C MET A 46 -6.96 17.60 15.11
N LEU A 47 -7.48 18.03 13.96
CA LEU A 47 -8.59 18.96 13.81
C LEU A 47 -9.86 18.51 14.55
N LEU A 48 -10.11 17.20 14.66
CA LEU A 48 -11.26 16.65 15.40
C LEU A 48 -11.27 17.08 16.87
N SER A 49 -10.10 17.28 17.48
CA SER A 49 -9.97 17.71 18.88
C SER A 49 -10.40 19.17 19.12
N PHE A 50 -10.40 20.00 18.08
CA PHE A 50 -10.76 21.42 18.16
C PHE A 50 -12.20 21.69 17.71
N VAL A 51 -12.66 20.98 16.69
CA VAL A 51 -13.95 21.26 16.05
C VAL A 51 -15.13 20.87 16.94
N GLY A 52 -15.05 19.72 17.63
CA GLY A 52 -16.13 19.24 18.52
C GLY A 52 -16.53 20.29 19.56
N PRO A 53 -15.61 20.70 20.46
CA PRO A 53 -15.90 21.69 21.50
C PRO A 53 -16.35 23.05 20.93
N ALA A 54 -15.74 23.49 19.82
CA ALA A 54 -16.07 24.76 19.20
C ALA A 54 -17.51 24.80 18.68
N VAL A 55 -17.93 23.73 18.00
CA VAL A 55 -19.28 23.61 17.44
C VAL A 55 -20.31 23.35 18.55
N GLN A 56 -19.93 22.61 19.60
CA GLN A 56 -20.78 22.38 20.76
C GLN A 56 -21.22 23.70 21.42
N SER A 57 -20.26 24.60 21.67
CA SER A 57 -20.57 25.90 22.29
C SER A 57 -21.46 26.79 21.42
N LEU A 58 -21.30 26.72 20.09
CA LEU A 58 -22.03 27.56 19.13
C LEU A 58 -23.46 27.09 18.87
N TRP A 59 -23.67 25.78 18.77
CA TRP A 59 -24.97 25.18 18.44
C TRP A 59 -25.67 24.54 19.64
N HIS A 60 -25.13 24.74 20.85
CA HIS A 60 -25.64 24.17 22.10
C HIS A 60 -25.89 22.66 22.00
N LEU A 61 -24.91 21.95 21.45
CA LEU A 61 -25.01 20.51 21.21
C LEU A 61 -24.92 19.73 22.52
N SER A 62 -25.64 18.60 22.57
CA SER A 62 -25.45 17.61 23.63
C SER A 62 -24.06 16.95 23.55
N PRO A 63 -23.52 16.41 24.65
CA PRO A 63 -22.24 15.69 24.63
C PRO A 63 -22.22 14.51 23.65
N ASN A 64 -23.36 13.85 23.45
CA ASN A 64 -23.50 12.76 22.48
C ASN A 64 -23.39 13.27 21.03
N GLN A 65 -23.88 14.47 20.75
CA GLN A 65 -23.76 15.07 19.42
C GLN A 65 -22.34 15.53 19.14
N GLU A 66 -21.66 16.10 20.14
CA GLU A 66 -20.26 16.47 20.02
C GLU A 66 -19.38 15.24 19.69
N SER A 67 -19.53 14.15 20.45
CA SER A 67 -18.74 12.94 20.23
C SER A 67 -19.04 12.28 18.88
N LEU A 68 -20.29 12.35 18.42
CA LEU A 68 -20.68 11.84 17.10
C LEU A 68 -19.93 12.52 15.95
N ILE A 69 -19.56 13.80 16.05
CA ILE A 69 -18.77 14.49 15.01
C ILE A 69 -17.45 13.76 14.74
N THR A 70 -16.79 13.28 15.80
CA THR A 70 -15.54 12.53 15.72
C THR A 70 -15.79 11.07 15.36
N SER A 71 -16.81 10.44 15.95
CA SER A 71 -17.12 9.02 15.69
C SER A 71 -17.47 8.73 14.22
N VAL A 72 -18.19 9.64 13.54
CA VAL A 72 -18.53 9.43 12.12
C VAL A 72 -17.30 9.49 11.21
N VAL A 73 -16.24 10.19 11.60
CA VAL A 73 -14.98 10.22 10.85
C VAL A 73 -14.31 8.85 10.94
N PHE A 74 -14.19 8.28 12.13
CA PHE A 74 -13.65 6.92 12.32
C PHE A 74 -14.50 5.84 11.64
N ALA A 75 -15.83 5.97 11.68
CA ALA A 75 -16.72 5.06 10.95
C ALA A 75 -16.51 5.17 9.43
N GLY A 76 -16.37 6.39 8.91
CA GLY A 76 -15.99 6.64 7.53
C GLY A 76 -14.63 6.03 7.18
N MET A 77 -13.63 6.22 8.04
CA MET A 77 -12.28 5.64 7.85
C MET A 77 -12.29 4.12 7.75
N LEU A 78 -13.10 3.45 8.58
CA LEU A 78 -13.25 1.99 8.53
C LEU A 78 -13.76 1.53 7.15
N VAL A 79 -14.83 2.15 6.66
CA VAL A 79 -15.41 1.84 5.36
C VAL A 79 -14.46 2.22 4.21
N GLY A 80 -13.78 3.36 4.36
CA GLY A 80 -12.79 3.87 3.42
C GLY A 80 -11.60 2.93 3.27
N ALA A 81 -10.99 2.50 4.38
CA ALA A 81 -9.82 1.61 4.36
C ALA A 81 -10.09 0.31 3.61
N TYR A 82 -11.26 -0.30 3.83
CA TYR A 82 -11.67 -1.48 3.09
C TYR A 82 -11.88 -1.18 1.59
N SER A 83 -12.63 -0.11 1.29
CA SER A 83 -12.99 0.24 -0.09
C SER A 83 -11.77 0.64 -0.93
N TRP A 84 -10.90 1.49 -0.39
CA TRP A 84 -9.73 2.00 -1.10
C TRP A 84 -8.64 0.94 -1.27
N GLY A 85 -8.52 -0.02 -0.35
CA GLY A 85 -7.68 -1.20 -0.54
C GLY A 85 -8.06 -1.92 -1.84
N ILE A 86 -9.33 -2.30 -1.97
CA ILE A 86 -9.87 -2.99 -3.16
C ILE A 86 -9.69 -2.14 -4.42
N VAL A 87 -9.96 -0.84 -4.36
CA VAL A 87 -9.80 0.06 -5.51
C VAL A 87 -8.32 0.14 -5.92
N SER A 88 -7.40 0.25 -4.97
CA SER A 88 -5.96 0.39 -5.24
C SER A 88 -5.32 -0.86 -5.85
N ASP A 89 -5.83 -2.04 -5.51
CA ASP A 89 -5.36 -3.32 -6.04
C ASP A 89 -5.96 -3.66 -7.40
N ASN A 90 -7.16 -3.17 -7.69
CA ASN A 90 -7.83 -3.42 -8.97
C ASN A 90 -7.51 -2.36 -10.03
N PHE A 91 -7.52 -1.09 -9.65
CA PHE A 91 -7.41 0.04 -10.59
C PHE A 91 -6.07 0.78 -10.53
N GLY A 92 -5.22 0.46 -9.54
CA GLY A 92 -3.91 1.05 -9.35
C GLY A 92 -3.85 1.98 -8.16
N ARG A 93 -2.66 2.07 -7.56
CA ARG A 93 -2.42 2.88 -6.37
C ARG A 93 -2.65 4.35 -6.72
N ARG A 94 -2.22 4.76 -7.92
CA ARG A 94 -2.32 6.14 -8.39
C ARG A 94 -3.74 6.68 -8.47
N LYS A 95 -4.69 5.84 -8.89
CA LYS A 95 -6.11 6.22 -8.98
C LYS A 95 -6.78 6.18 -7.61
N GLY A 96 -6.47 5.15 -6.81
CA GLY A 96 -7.00 5.03 -5.46
C GLY A 96 -6.69 6.26 -4.62
N PHE A 97 -5.43 6.67 -4.57
CA PHE A 97 -5.04 7.84 -3.79
C PHE A 97 -5.59 9.16 -4.37
N LEU A 98 -5.75 9.28 -5.70
CA LEU A 98 -6.32 10.49 -6.30
C LEU A 98 -7.76 10.71 -5.81
N ILE A 99 -8.56 9.65 -5.85
CA ILE A 99 -9.97 9.73 -5.46
C ILE A 99 -10.07 10.04 -3.98
N THR A 100 -9.24 9.41 -3.14
CA THR A 100 -9.23 9.71 -1.69
C THR A 100 -8.86 11.16 -1.43
N ALA A 101 -7.83 11.69 -2.09
CA ALA A 101 -7.43 13.09 -1.97
C ALA A 101 -8.53 14.06 -2.41
N ILE A 102 -9.27 13.76 -3.49
CA ILE A 102 -10.40 14.56 -3.97
C ILE A 102 -11.51 14.56 -2.93
N VAL A 103 -11.87 13.38 -2.41
CA VAL A 103 -12.93 13.23 -1.41
C VAL A 103 -12.57 13.97 -0.13
N THR A 104 -11.36 13.78 0.40
CA THR A 104 -10.90 14.46 1.62
C THR A 104 -10.86 15.97 1.44
N SER A 105 -10.22 16.48 0.37
CA SER A 105 -10.10 17.92 0.11
C SER A 105 -11.48 18.57 -0.10
N ALA A 106 -12.32 18.00 -0.95
CA ALA A 106 -13.64 18.56 -1.24
C ALA A 106 -14.56 18.52 -0.01
N ALA A 107 -14.62 17.38 0.69
CA ALA A 107 -15.45 17.26 1.89
C ALA A 107 -14.92 18.13 3.05
N GLY A 108 -13.59 18.24 3.20
CA GLY A 108 -12.94 19.10 4.19
C GLY A 108 -13.29 20.57 3.97
N LEU A 109 -13.16 21.06 2.73
CA LEU A 109 -13.55 22.42 2.35
C LEU A 109 -15.06 22.66 2.51
N LEU A 110 -15.90 21.74 2.02
CA LEU A 110 -17.36 21.87 2.12
C LEU A 110 -17.85 21.88 3.58
N SER A 111 -17.15 21.17 4.47
CA SER A 111 -17.45 21.20 5.90
C SER A 111 -17.30 22.60 6.51
N ALA A 112 -16.38 23.44 6.02
CA ALA A 112 -16.28 24.84 6.45
C ALA A 112 -17.55 25.65 6.14
N PHE A 113 -18.28 25.26 5.09
CA PHE A 113 -19.51 25.91 4.66
C PHE A 113 -20.77 25.27 5.25
N ALA A 114 -20.65 24.24 6.09
CA ALA A 114 -21.80 23.57 6.70
C ALA A 114 -22.67 24.56 7.53
N PRO A 115 -23.96 24.74 7.20
CA PRO A 115 -24.84 25.66 7.91
C PRO A 115 -25.51 25.02 9.13
N ASN A 116 -25.52 23.68 9.21
CA ASN A 116 -26.15 22.93 10.28
C ASN A 116 -25.34 21.68 10.66
N TYR A 117 -25.67 21.13 11.83
CA TYR A 117 -25.02 19.96 12.42
C TYR A 117 -25.04 18.72 11.52
N TYR A 118 -26.18 18.40 10.91
CA TYR A 118 -26.31 17.20 10.09
C TYR A 118 -25.45 17.25 8.82
N LEU A 119 -25.37 18.42 8.18
CA LEU A 119 -24.52 18.59 7.01
C LEU A 119 -23.03 18.54 7.39
N LEU A 120 -22.67 19.08 8.56
CA LEU A 120 -21.32 18.94 9.11
C LEU A 120 -20.98 17.45 9.33
N LEU A 121 -21.87 16.67 9.94
CA LEU A 121 -21.69 15.23 10.14
C LEU A 121 -21.52 14.48 8.82
N PHE A 122 -22.33 14.81 7.82
CA PHE A 122 -22.25 14.19 6.50
C PHE A 122 -20.88 14.44 5.86
N PHE A 123 -20.43 15.69 5.82
CA PHE A 123 -19.12 16.00 5.25
C PHE A 123 -17.97 15.42 6.08
N ARG A 124 -18.08 15.37 7.42
CA ARG A 124 -17.10 14.70 8.29
C ARG A 124 -17.01 13.20 8.02
N CYS A 125 -18.14 12.54 7.81
CA CYS A 125 -18.17 11.14 7.39
C CYS A 125 -17.45 10.96 6.03
N LEU A 126 -17.68 11.85 5.06
CA LEU A 126 -16.98 11.82 3.77
C LEU A 126 -15.46 12.08 3.91
N VAL A 127 -15.05 13.00 4.78
CA VAL A 127 -13.62 13.19 5.12
C VAL A 127 -13.05 11.90 5.67
N GLY A 128 -13.73 11.26 6.62
CA GLY A 128 -13.34 9.96 7.17
C GLY A 128 -13.17 8.90 6.09
N LEU A 129 -14.13 8.78 5.17
CA LEU A 129 -14.03 7.89 4.01
C LEU A 129 -12.76 8.16 3.20
N GLY A 130 -12.41 9.41 2.93
CA GLY A 130 -11.18 9.78 2.23
C GLY A 130 -9.91 9.46 3.03
N LEU A 131 -9.88 9.75 4.34
CA LEU A 131 -8.75 9.45 5.24
C LEU A 131 -8.46 7.94 5.32
N GLY A 132 -9.48 7.09 5.16
CA GLY A 132 -9.28 5.63 5.06
C GLY A 132 -8.30 5.21 3.94
N GLY A 133 -7.99 6.08 2.97
CA GLY A 133 -6.99 5.84 1.93
C GLY A 133 -5.52 6.00 2.38
N GLY A 134 -5.25 6.43 3.62
CA GLY A 134 -3.89 6.62 4.15
C GLY A 134 -2.95 5.42 3.97
N PRO A 135 -3.37 4.18 4.27
CA PRO A 135 -2.55 2.98 4.06
C PRO A 135 -2.14 2.78 2.59
N VAL A 136 -3.00 3.14 1.62
CA VAL A 136 -2.69 3.03 0.19
C VAL A 136 -1.54 3.97 -0.19
N LEU A 137 -1.51 5.19 0.38
CA LEU A 137 -0.43 6.14 0.17
C LEU A 137 0.89 5.63 0.76
N ALA A 138 0.85 5.06 1.96
CA ALA A 138 2.03 4.47 2.60
C ALA A 138 2.59 3.28 1.79
N SER A 139 1.72 2.40 1.30
CA SER A 139 2.12 1.30 0.41
C SER A 139 2.72 1.81 -0.91
N TRP A 140 2.09 2.82 -1.53
CA TRP A 140 2.62 3.44 -2.75
C TRP A 140 4.02 4.02 -2.54
N PHE A 141 4.26 4.72 -1.42
CA PHE A 141 5.58 5.24 -1.08
C PHE A 141 6.62 4.12 -0.97
N LEU A 142 6.31 3.08 -0.21
CA LEU A 142 7.23 1.96 0.04
C LEU A 142 7.58 1.16 -1.22
N GLU A 143 6.71 1.13 -2.21
CA GLU A 143 6.96 0.49 -3.51
C GLU A 143 8.07 1.18 -4.32
N PHE A 144 8.48 2.40 -3.98
CA PHE A 144 9.64 3.09 -4.59
C PHE A 144 10.92 3.04 -3.73
N ILE A 145 10.84 2.52 -2.50
CA ILE A 145 11.96 2.49 -1.57
C ILE A 145 12.72 1.15 -1.66
N PRO A 146 14.06 1.19 -1.77
CA PRO A 146 14.89 -0.01 -1.76
C PRO A 146 14.68 -0.86 -0.51
N ALA A 147 14.47 -2.17 -0.69
CA ALA A 147 14.14 -3.11 0.38
C ALA A 147 15.04 -3.01 1.64
N PRO A 148 16.38 -2.92 1.53
CA PRO A 148 17.27 -2.86 2.71
C PRO A 148 17.03 -1.66 3.63
N ASN A 149 16.58 -0.53 3.06
CA ASN A 149 16.46 0.74 3.77
C ASN A 149 14.99 1.12 4.04
N ARG A 150 14.01 0.24 3.73
CA ARG A 150 12.58 0.52 3.87
C ARG A 150 12.19 0.97 5.28
N GLY A 151 12.70 0.29 6.31
CA GLY A 151 12.39 0.61 7.71
C GLY A 151 12.84 2.02 8.12
N PHE A 152 14.08 2.39 7.77
CA PHE A 152 14.61 3.73 8.05
C PHE A 152 13.76 4.83 7.40
N TRP A 153 13.44 4.67 6.11
CA TRP A 153 12.64 5.66 5.38
C TRP A 153 11.18 5.69 5.83
N MET A 154 10.64 4.58 6.34
CA MET A 154 9.33 4.55 6.97
C MET A 154 9.31 5.37 8.26
N VAL A 155 10.36 5.32 9.08
CA VAL A 155 10.47 6.16 10.28
C VAL A 155 10.53 7.64 9.89
N ILE A 156 11.34 7.99 8.89
CA ILE A 156 11.38 9.37 8.36
C ILE A 156 10.01 9.80 7.85
N PHE A 157 9.30 8.95 7.11
CA PHE A 157 7.94 9.21 6.66
C PHE A 157 6.98 9.47 7.83
N GLN A 158 7.09 8.72 8.94
CA GLN A 158 6.26 8.94 10.12
C GLN A 158 6.50 10.29 10.82
N THR A 159 7.69 10.89 10.69
CA THR A 159 7.94 12.23 11.27
C THR A 159 7.02 13.31 10.70
N PHE A 160 6.55 13.15 9.47
CA PHE A 160 5.59 14.05 8.83
C PHE A 160 4.24 14.10 9.57
N TRP A 161 3.86 13.02 10.26
CA TRP A 161 2.66 13.01 11.09
C TRP A 161 2.78 14.02 12.23
N THR A 162 3.89 13.98 12.96
CA THR A 162 4.19 14.91 14.05
C THR A 162 4.25 16.35 13.56
N VAL A 163 4.81 16.58 12.37
CA VAL A 163 4.81 17.92 11.75
C VAL A 163 3.38 18.39 11.48
N GLY A 164 2.51 17.53 10.94
CA GLY A 164 1.12 17.85 10.67
C GLY A 164 0.32 18.15 11.94
N THR A 165 0.46 17.37 13.01
CA THR A 165 -0.25 17.63 14.27
C THR A 165 0.19 18.94 14.92
N ILE A 166 1.49 19.26 14.92
CA ILE A 166 2.02 20.54 15.42
C ILE A 166 1.50 21.70 14.56
N LEU A 167 1.50 21.54 13.24
CA LEU A 167 1.01 22.56 12.32
C LEU A 167 -0.47 22.86 12.54
N GLU A 168 -1.31 21.83 12.66
CA GLU A 168 -2.74 22.00 12.95
C GLU A 168 -2.96 22.70 14.29
N ALA A 169 -2.27 22.28 15.35
CA ALA A 169 -2.37 22.92 16.65
C ALA A 169 -1.97 24.40 16.61
N GLY A 170 -0.91 24.74 15.86
CA GLY A 170 -0.46 26.11 15.66
C GLY A 170 -1.48 26.96 14.89
N ILE A 171 -2.09 26.40 13.84
CA ILE A 171 -3.16 27.06 13.08
C ILE A 171 -4.39 27.26 13.97
N ALA A 172 -4.81 26.23 14.71
CA ALA A 172 -5.93 26.31 15.64
C ALA A 172 -5.72 27.42 16.69
N TRP A 173 -4.54 27.49 17.29
CA TRP A 173 -4.19 28.54 18.26
C TRP A 173 -4.34 29.96 17.67
N LEU A 174 -3.93 30.16 16.42
CA LEU A 174 -3.99 31.47 15.77
C LEU A 174 -5.40 31.84 15.28
N VAL A 175 -6.12 30.86 14.73
CA VAL A 175 -7.36 31.06 13.95
C VAL A 175 -8.60 30.96 14.82
N MET A 176 -8.65 30.03 15.77
CA MET A 176 -9.84 29.78 16.59
C MET A 176 -10.33 31.01 17.34
N PRO A 177 -9.48 31.82 18.02
CA PRO A 177 -9.95 32.98 18.76
C PRO A 177 -10.44 34.14 17.90
N ARG A 178 -10.01 34.22 16.62
CA ARG A 178 -10.26 35.37 15.75
C ARG A 178 -11.33 35.11 14.69
N LEU A 179 -11.26 33.93 14.07
CA LEU A 179 -12.02 33.57 12.87
C LEU A 179 -12.94 32.35 13.10
N GLY A 180 -12.67 31.56 14.15
CA GLY A 180 -13.49 30.42 14.55
C GLY A 180 -13.25 29.16 13.71
N TRP A 181 -14.05 28.12 14.01
CA TRP A 181 -13.84 26.76 13.52
C TRP A 181 -13.98 26.63 11.99
N ARG A 182 -14.80 27.45 11.34
CA ARG A 182 -15.03 27.38 9.88
C ARG A 182 -13.75 27.68 9.11
N TRP A 183 -13.00 28.68 9.56
CA TRP A 183 -11.71 29.04 8.96
C TRP A 183 -10.64 28.01 9.28
N LEU A 184 -10.68 27.39 10.46
CA LEU A 184 -9.80 26.27 10.79
C LEU A 184 -10.01 25.14 9.77
N LEU A 185 -11.25 24.69 9.56
CA LEU A 185 -11.57 23.66 8.57
C LEU A 185 -11.09 24.01 7.16
N GLY A 186 -11.30 25.26 6.73
CA GLY A 186 -10.88 25.71 5.40
C GLY A 186 -9.36 25.72 5.22
N LEU A 187 -8.62 26.16 6.24
CA LEU A 187 -7.16 26.21 6.21
C LEU A 187 -6.53 24.82 6.33
N SER A 188 -7.11 23.93 7.12
CA SER A 188 -6.62 22.56 7.28
C SER A 188 -6.81 21.70 6.02
N ALA A 189 -7.74 22.08 5.14
CA ALA A 189 -7.89 21.47 3.82
C ALA A 189 -6.86 21.97 2.78
N PHE A 190 -5.98 22.92 3.12
CA PHE A 190 -4.98 23.44 2.18
C PHE A 190 -3.95 22.39 1.75
N PRO A 191 -3.32 21.59 2.63
CA PRO A 191 -2.35 20.58 2.23
C PRO A 191 -2.94 19.48 1.35
N SER A 192 -4.16 19.01 1.63
CA SER A 192 -4.86 18.04 0.77
C SER A 192 -5.15 18.61 -0.62
N SER A 193 -5.53 19.88 -0.69
CA SER A 193 -5.75 20.59 -1.95
C SER A 193 -4.44 20.77 -2.74
N LEU A 194 -3.33 21.08 -2.06
CA LEU A 194 -2.01 21.18 -2.69
C LEU A 194 -1.54 19.84 -3.25
N LEU A 195 -1.83 18.73 -2.56
CA LEU A 195 -1.52 17.38 -3.02
C LEU A 195 -2.23 17.04 -4.34
N LEU A 196 -3.49 17.49 -4.50
CA LEU A 196 -4.23 17.36 -5.77
C LEU A 196 -3.56 18.12 -6.92
N LEU A 197 -3.04 19.32 -6.67
CA LEU A 197 -2.33 20.10 -7.70
C LEU A 197 -1.03 19.41 -8.14
N LEU A 198 -0.35 18.74 -7.20
CA LEU A 198 0.91 18.02 -7.46
C LEU A 198 0.70 16.60 -8.02
N TYR A 199 -0.55 16.15 -8.19
CA TYR A 199 -0.89 14.82 -8.68
C TYR A 199 -0.22 14.46 -10.01
N SER A 200 -0.10 15.42 -10.92
CA SER A 200 0.46 15.20 -12.27
C SER A 200 1.89 14.65 -12.25
N VAL A 201 2.63 14.86 -11.15
CA VAL A 201 4.02 14.46 -10.99
C VAL A 201 4.15 12.98 -10.59
N THR A 202 3.11 12.39 -9.99
CA THR A 202 3.15 11.03 -9.46
C THR A 202 3.06 9.96 -10.54
N PRO A 203 4.05 9.04 -10.62
CA PRO A 203 3.91 7.85 -11.45
C PRO A 203 3.06 6.78 -10.76
N GLU A 204 2.55 5.85 -11.55
CA GLU A 204 1.98 4.61 -11.03
C GLU A 204 3.10 3.70 -10.50
N SER A 205 2.75 2.83 -9.57
CA SER A 205 3.71 1.88 -9.01
C SER A 205 4.26 0.92 -10.07
N PRO A 206 5.59 0.78 -10.20
CA PRO A 206 6.20 -0.20 -11.10
C PRO A 206 5.84 -1.63 -10.69
N ARG A 207 5.68 -1.89 -9.39
CA ARG A 207 5.29 -3.20 -8.87
C ARG A 207 3.86 -3.56 -9.27
N TYR A 208 2.92 -2.62 -9.12
CA TYR A 208 1.54 -2.79 -9.57
C TYR A 208 1.46 -3.05 -11.08
N LEU A 209 2.21 -2.27 -11.88
CA LEU A 209 2.22 -2.41 -13.33
C LEU A 209 2.74 -3.78 -13.77
N CYS A 210 3.82 -4.29 -13.14
CA CYS A 210 4.30 -5.65 -13.39
C CYS A 210 3.27 -6.72 -13.02
N LEU A 211 2.62 -6.60 -11.86
CA LEU A 211 1.59 -7.56 -11.42
C LEU A 211 0.36 -7.59 -12.35
N LYS A 212 0.05 -6.50 -13.04
CA LYS A 212 -1.01 -6.44 -14.06
C LYS A 212 -0.54 -6.86 -15.46
N GLY A 213 0.69 -7.36 -15.61
CA GLY A 213 1.27 -7.75 -16.91
C GLY A 213 1.66 -6.56 -17.80
N ARG A 214 1.61 -5.32 -17.29
CA ARG A 214 1.95 -4.08 -18.02
C ARG A 214 3.45 -3.77 -17.86
N THR A 215 4.30 -4.74 -18.22
CA THR A 215 5.77 -4.69 -18.02
C THR A 215 6.43 -3.54 -18.79
N ALA A 216 5.93 -3.19 -19.97
CA ALA A 216 6.44 -2.05 -20.76
C ALA A 216 6.26 -0.71 -20.01
N GLU A 217 5.11 -0.51 -19.36
CA GLU A 217 4.86 0.70 -18.58
C GLU A 217 5.66 0.72 -17.28
N ALA A 218 5.79 -0.44 -16.62
CA ALA A 218 6.65 -0.59 -15.45
C ALA A 218 8.10 -0.21 -15.79
N ARG A 219 8.61 -0.69 -16.93
CA ARG A 219 9.94 -0.33 -17.44
C ARG A 219 10.07 1.16 -17.69
N HIS A 220 9.06 1.80 -18.29
CA HIS A 220 9.07 3.25 -18.52
C HIS A 220 9.13 4.06 -17.20
N VAL A 221 8.41 3.61 -16.17
CA VAL A 221 8.53 4.21 -14.82
C VAL A 221 9.94 4.03 -14.27
N LEU A 222 10.52 2.82 -14.35
CA LEU A 222 11.89 2.58 -13.88
C LEU A 222 12.94 3.38 -14.68
N GLU A 223 12.76 3.57 -15.99
CA GLU A 223 13.61 4.42 -16.84
C GLU A 223 13.55 5.88 -16.39
N LYS A 224 12.35 6.37 -16.05
CA LYS A 224 12.18 7.71 -15.48
C LYS A 224 12.91 7.85 -14.15
N ILE A 225 12.83 6.84 -13.27
CA ILE A 225 13.55 6.81 -11.99
C ILE A 225 15.06 6.85 -12.22
N ALA A 226 15.58 5.98 -13.08
CA ALA A 226 17.00 5.91 -13.43
C ALA A 226 17.51 7.26 -13.97
N LYS A 227 16.76 7.88 -14.89
CA LYS A 227 17.09 9.19 -15.46
C LYS A 227 17.16 10.30 -14.41
N ILE A 228 16.21 10.34 -13.48
CA ILE A 228 16.16 11.37 -12.42
C ILE A 228 17.26 11.14 -11.38
N ASN A 229 17.57 9.88 -11.06
CA ASN A 229 18.62 9.51 -10.12
C ASN A 229 20.03 9.59 -10.73
N GLY A 230 20.15 9.69 -12.06
CA GLY A 230 21.44 9.64 -12.76
C GLY A 230 22.07 8.25 -12.74
N THR A 231 21.24 7.20 -12.60
CA THR A 231 21.68 5.80 -12.55
C THR A 231 21.29 5.06 -13.83
N LYS A 232 21.81 3.84 -14.00
CA LYS A 232 21.46 2.96 -15.12
C LYS A 232 20.54 1.85 -14.63
N LEU A 233 19.59 1.47 -15.48
CA LEU A 233 18.78 0.28 -15.29
C LEU A 233 19.65 -0.98 -15.41
N PRO A 234 19.31 -2.07 -14.69
CA PRO A 234 19.92 -3.36 -14.93
C PRO A 234 19.74 -3.79 -16.39
N SER A 235 20.76 -4.45 -16.94
CA SER A 235 20.66 -5.08 -18.25
C SER A 235 19.66 -6.23 -18.18
N GLY A 236 18.70 -6.27 -19.11
CA GLY A 236 17.78 -7.40 -19.17
C GLY A 236 16.32 -7.11 -19.48
N ASN A 237 15.52 -8.16 -19.38
CA ASN A 237 14.06 -8.13 -19.45
C ASN A 237 13.47 -8.07 -18.04
N LEU A 238 12.53 -7.14 -17.84
CA LEU A 238 11.79 -7.02 -16.59
C LEU A 238 10.76 -8.15 -16.50
N VAL A 239 10.88 -8.95 -15.45
CA VAL A 239 10.01 -10.12 -15.19
C VAL A 239 9.31 -9.91 -13.85
N SER A 240 8.09 -10.44 -13.71
CA SER A 240 7.39 -10.39 -12.42
C SER A 240 8.06 -11.30 -11.38
N ASP A 241 7.97 -10.95 -10.10
CA ASP A 241 8.56 -11.74 -9.01
C ASP A 241 8.13 -13.23 -9.07
N TRP A 242 6.87 -13.50 -9.46
CA TRP A 242 6.30 -14.84 -9.61
C TRP A 242 6.88 -15.64 -10.78
N GLU A 243 7.02 -15.00 -11.95
CA GLU A 243 7.62 -15.63 -13.12
C GLU A 243 9.12 -15.93 -12.87
N HIS A 244 9.81 -15.04 -12.16
CA HIS A 244 11.20 -15.23 -11.77
C HIS A 244 11.37 -16.42 -10.81
N GLU A 245 10.49 -16.58 -9.82
CA GLU A 245 10.50 -17.75 -8.93
C GLU A 245 10.18 -19.06 -9.64
N LEU A 246 9.21 -19.06 -10.56
CA LEU A 246 8.87 -20.24 -11.38
C LEU A 246 10.03 -20.65 -12.28
N GLN A 247 10.69 -19.68 -12.91
CA GLN A 247 11.85 -19.93 -13.76
C GLN A 247 13.02 -20.46 -12.92
N ASN A 248 13.28 -19.89 -11.74
CA ASN A 248 14.34 -20.37 -10.85
C ASN A 248 14.06 -21.79 -10.32
N LYS A 249 12.82 -22.11 -9.94
CA LYS A 249 12.42 -23.49 -9.58
C LYS A 249 12.57 -24.47 -10.74
N SER A 250 12.23 -24.05 -11.96
CA SER A 250 12.41 -24.89 -13.16
C SER A 250 13.89 -25.17 -13.43
N LEU A 251 14.76 -24.17 -13.27
CA LEU A 251 16.20 -24.30 -13.44
C LEU A 251 16.83 -25.24 -12.41
N LEU A 252 16.41 -25.13 -11.14
CA LEU A 252 16.83 -26.04 -10.07
C LEU A 252 16.33 -27.48 -10.30
N SER A 253 15.16 -27.65 -10.91
CA SER A 253 14.64 -28.97 -11.30
C SER A 253 15.32 -29.57 -12.53
N SER A 254 15.85 -28.75 -13.44
CA SER A 254 16.64 -29.23 -14.58
C SER A 254 18.10 -29.52 -14.18
N SER A 255 18.71 -28.71 -13.31
CA SER A 255 20.08 -28.95 -12.84
C SER A 255 20.19 -30.17 -11.93
N SER A 256 19.12 -30.53 -11.21
CA SER A 256 19.06 -31.77 -10.41
C SER A 256 18.88 -33.04 -11.26
N ASN A 257 18.54 -32.91 -12.54
CA ASN A 257 18.42 -34.05 -13.47
C ASN A 257 19.68 -34.25 -14.34
N GLU A 258 20.65 -33.33 -14.32
CA GLU A 258 21.88 -33.42 -15.12
C GLU A 258 23.10 -33.99 -14.36
N ASP A 259 23.03 -34.14 -13.03
CA ASP A 259 24.12 -34.69 -12.21
C ASP A 259 24.11 -36.22 -12.05
N ASP A 260 23.23 -36.95 -12.75
CA ASP A 260 23.17 -38.42 -12.69
C ASP A 260 23.38 -39.06 -14.08
N THR A 261 24.56 -38.83 -14.67
CA THR A 261 25.04 -39.65 -15.80
C THR A 261 26.50 -40.04 -15.64
N THR A 262 26.73 -41.09 -14.86
CA THR A 262 27.88 -42.00 -15.04
C THR A 262 27.38 -43.44 -14.99
N PRO A 263 27.64 -44.27 -16.02
CA PRO A 263 27.30 -45.68 -15.98
C PRO A 263 28.43 -46.44 -15.29
N THR A 264 28.18 -47.07 -14.15
CA THR A 264 29.02 -48.18 -13.66
C THR A 264 28.15 -49.20 -12.94
N GLU A 265 28.24 -50.43 -13.41
CA GLU A 265 27.50 -51.61 -12.98
C GLU A 265 27.94 -52.13 -11.58
N MET A 266 27.07 -53.00 -11.03
CA MET A 266 27.28 -54.00 -9.96
C MET A 266 27.26 -53.45 -8.51
N GLU A 267 26.51 -53.98 -7.53
CA GLU A 267 25.97 -55.33 -7.29
C GLU A 267 24.56 -55.31 -6.64
N ARG A 268 23.93 -56.50 -6.64
CA ARG A 268 22.62 -56.87 -6.10
C ARG A 268 22.45 -56.58 -4.61
N ASP A 269 21.21 -56.36 -4.18
CA ASP A 269 20.50 -57.38 -3.38
C ASP A 269 18.98 -57.17 -3.46
N GLU A 270 18.30 -58.23 -3.91
CA GLU A 270 16.86 -58.42 -3.82
C GLU A 270 16.50 -58.71 -2.36
N ASP A 271 15.57 -57.96 -1.77
CA ASP A 271 14.40 -58.59 -1.14
C ASP A 271 13.36 -57.57 -0.64
N SER A 272 12.10 -58.01 -0.75
CA SER A 272 10.87 -57.48 -0.15
C SER A 272 10.11 -56.34 -0.88
N ILE A 273 9.38 -56.81 -1.89
CA ILE A 273 8.16 -56.28 -2.48
C ILE A 273 7.02 -56.22 -1.44
N SER A 274 6.54 -55.02 -1.11
CA SER A 274 5.13 -54.66 -0.83
C SER A 274 5.16 -53.17 -0.43
N GLU A 275 4.62 -52.22 -1.17
CA GLU A 275 3.20 -51.92 -1.30
C GLU A 275 3.05 -50.88 -2.41
N ALA A 276 2.74 -51.30 -3.64
CA ALA A 276 2.41 -50.37 -4.71
C ALA A 276 1.61 -51.06 -5.82
N LYS A 277 0.35 -51.43 -5.53
CA LYS A 277 -0.72 -51.45 -6.54
C LYS A 277 -2.05 -51.88 -5.96
N GLU A 278 -2.92 -50.90 -5.78
CA GLU A 278 -4.38 -50.88 -5.96
C GLU A 278 -4.83 -49.58 -5.29
N MET A 279 -5.58 -48.66 -5.88
CA MET A 279 -6.59 -48.81 -6.91
C MET A 279 -6.86 -47.41 -7.49
N LYS A 280 -7.03 -47.36 -8.81
CA LYS A 280 -7.33 -46.15 -9.58
C LYS A 280 -8.71 -46.38 -10.20
N SER A 281 -9.78 -45.74 -9.71
CA SER A 281 -11.00 -45.39 -10.48
C SER A 281 -12.15 -44.96 -9.55
N GLU A 282 -12.99 -44.06 -10.08
CA GLU A 282 -14.29 -43.59 -9.57
C GLU A 282 -14.20 -42.38 -8.61
N ASP A 283 -14.91 -41.26 -8.79
CA ASP A 283 -15.84 -40.85 -9.84
C ASP A 283 -15.98 -39.32 -9.80
N SER A 284 -16.36 -38.77 -10.95
CA SER A 284 -16.62 -37.35 -11.19
C SER A 284 -18.06 -37.04 -10.77
N THR A 285 -18.30 -36.36 -9.65
CA THR A 285 -19.55 -35.61 -9.42
C THR A 285 -19.46 -34.70 -8.20
N SER A 286 -19.40 -33.39 -8.44
CA SER A 286 -20.10 -32.31 -7.69
C SER A 286 -19.39 -30.97 -7.88
N THR A 287 -19.74 -30.30 -8.97
CA THR A 287 -19.69 -28.84 -9.05
C THR A 287 -20.81 -28.28 -8.14
N LEU A 288 -20.54 -27.13 -7.51
CA LEU A 288 -21.40 -26.30 -6.64
C LEU A 288 -21.55 -26.72 -5.16
N ALA A 289 -20.71 -26.17 -4.29
CA ALA A 289 -21.13 -25.48 -3.05
C ALA A 289 -19.96 -24.80 -2.33
N ASN A 290 -20.21 -23.57 -1.83
CA ASN A 290 -19.49 -22.83 -0.78
C ASN A 290 -18.20 -22.05 -1.11
N SER A 291 -18.39 -20.96 -1.85
CA SER A 291 -17.51 -19.78 -1.92
C SER A 291 -17.64 -18.84 -0.70
N ASN A 292 -17.72 -19.34 0.54
CA ASN A 292 -17.86 -18.47 1.72
C ASN A 292 -17.06 -18.89 2.97
N MET A 293 -16.04 -19.74 2.82
CA MET A 293 -15.28 -20.31 3.95
C MET A 293 -13.79 -19.92 3.97
N GLY A 294 -13.40 -18.91 3.19
CA GLY A 294 -12.01 -18.42 3.14
C GLY A 294 -11.66 -17.42 4.24
N GLY A 295 -12.57 -16.49 4.55
CA GLY A 295 -12.29 -15.38 5.47
C GLY A 295 -12.12 -15.79 6.93
N ILE A 296 -12.97 -16.71 7.41
CA ILE A 296 -12.93 -17.19 8.81
C ILE A 296 -11.71 -18.09 9.04
N THR A 297 -11.37 -18.92 8.06
CA THR A 297 -10.22 -19.83 8.14
C THR A 297 -8.90 -19.05 8.10
N ALA A 298 -8.82 -17.96 7.33
CA ALA A 298 -7.68 -17.04 7.35
C ALA A 298 -7.55 -16.28 8.69
N LEU A 299 -8.67 -15.89 9.30
CA LEU A 299 -8.70 -15.24 10.61
C LEU A 299 -8.28 -16.19 11.75
N LEU A 300 -8.68 -17.46 11.66
CA LEU A 300 -8.28 -18.51 12.62
C LEU A 300 -6.80 -18.88 12.48
N MET A 301 -6.22 -18.81 11.26
CA MET A 301 -4.78 -18.98 11.08
C MET A 301 -3.95 -17.87 11.73
N LEU A 302 -4.44 -16.62 11.71
CA LEU A 302 -3.79 -15.48 12.40
C LEU A 302 -3.78 -15.63 13.92
N LEU A 303 -4.74 -16.36 14.49
CA LEU A 303 -4.85 -16.62 15.93
C LEU A 303 -4.22 -17.96 16.34
N SER A 304 -3.53 -18.64 15.42
CA SER A 304 -2.90 -19.92 15.72
C SER A 304 -1.76 -19.77 16.73
N PRO A 305 -1.63 -20.71 17.70
CA PRO A 305 -0.64 -20.61 18.78
C PRO A 305 0.82 -20.64 18.31
N GLU A 306 1.08 -21.11 17.08
CA GLU A 306 2.40 -21.11 16.43
C GLU A 306 2.91 -19.69 16.15
N LEU A 307 2.03 -18.79 15.66
CA LEU A 307 2.37 -17.40 15.33
C LEU A 307 2.57 -16.52 16.58
N ILE A 308 1.80 -16.79 17.64
CA ILE A 308 1.92 -16.10 18.93
C ILE A 308 3.27 -16.43 19.59
N LYS A 309 3.72 -17.69 19.51
CA LYS A 309 5.05 -18.09 20.01
C LYS A 309 6.20 -17.46 19.24
N SER A 310 6.08 -17.31 17.93
CA SER A 310 7.12 -16.71 17.10
C SER A 310 7.25 -15.19 17.32
N THR A 311 6.16 -14.51 17.70
CA THR A 311 6.14 -13.06 17.95
C THR A 311 6.64 -12.69 19.37
N LEU A 312 6.55 -13.61 20.34
CA LEU A 312 7.00 -13.39 21.73
C LEU A 312 8.50 -13.65 21.96
N LEU A 313 9.22 -14.11 20.94
CA LEU A 313 10.68 -14.35 20.98
C LEU A 313 11.49 -13.34 20.16
N LEU A 314 10.87 -12.22 19.77
CA LEU A 314 11.51 -11.01 19.25
C LEU A 314 11.39 -9.89 20.29
#